data_AF-B4FUN5-F1
#
_entry.id   AF-B4FUN5-F1
#
_cell.length_a   1.000
_cell.length_b   1.000
_cell.length_c   1.000
_cell.angle_alpha   90.00
_cell.angle_beta   90.00
_cell.angle_gamma   90.00
#
_symmetry.space_group_name_H-M   'P 1'
#
loop_
_entity.id
_entity.type
_entity.pdbx_description
1 polymer ?
#
loop_
_entity_poly.entity_id
_entity_poly.type
_entity_poly.pdbx_seq_one_letter_code
_entity_poly.pdbx_strand_id
1 'polypeptide(L)'
;MIEEDPCNGLFLRNYAQFLYQVKGDYRRADEYYSRAILADPDDGELLSEYAKLVWEVHRDEDRASSYFERAAKASPQNSHVLAAHAAFLWDTDDEEGGADALSYAAFAQPAHSSLASATATT
;
A
#
# COMPACT_ATOMS: atom_id res chain seq x y z
N MET A 1 -9.38 -28.35 -25.46
CA MET A 1 -9.25 -27.00 -26.03
C MET A 1 -8.45 -26.14 -25.05
N ILE A 2 -7.15 -26.42 -24.90
CA ILE A 2 -6.23 -25.71 -23.97
C ILE A 2 -5.02 -25.17 -24.76
N GLU A 3 -5.14 -25.11 -26.08
CA GLU A 3 -4.04 -24.79 -27.01
C GLU A 3 -4.17 -23.40 -27.63
N GLU A 4 -5.19 -22.60 -27.28
CA GLU A 4 -5.54 -21.40 -28.05
C GLU A 4 -4.97 -20.08 -27.53
N ASP A 5 -4.42 -19.96 -26.32
CA ASP A 5 -3.66 -18.74 -25.97
C ASP A 5 -2.78 -18.87 -24.71
N PRO A 6 -1.49 -19.23 -24.84
CA PRO A 6 -0.55 -19.27 -23.71
C PRO A 6 -0.25 -17.90 -23.09
N CYS A 7 -0.81 -16.83 -23.65
CA CYS A 7 -0.69 -15.44 -23.19
C CYS A 7 -2.03 -14.82 -22.75
N ASN A 8 -3.07 -15.61 -22.48
CA ASN A 8 -4.32 -15.04 -21.95
C ASN A 8 -4.08 -14.45 -20.54
N GLY A 9 -4.00 -13.12 -20.46
CA GLY A 9 -3.73 -12.37 -19.22
C GLY A 9 -4.68 -12.73 -18.09
N LEU A 10 -5.96 -13.00 -18.40
CA LEU A 10 -6.96 -13.43 -17.42
C LEU A 10 -6.62 -14.79 -16.79
N PHE A 11 -6.17 -15.76 -17.60
CA PHE A 11 -5.78 -17.08 -17.09
C PHE A 11 -4.53 -16.98 -16.21
N LEU A 12 -3.54 -16.21 -16.65
CA LEU A 12 -2.30 -16.01 -15.90
C LEU A 12 -2.58 -15.33 -14.55
N ARG A 13 -3.42 -14.30 -14.54
CA ARG A 13 -3.91 -13.62 -13.34
C ARG A 13 -4.62 -14.58 -12.39
N ASN A 14 -5.62 -15.31 -12.86
CA ASN A 14 -6.40 -16.24 -12.03
C ASN A 14 -5.50 -17.34 -11.43
N TYR A 15 -4.53 -17.84 -12.20
CA TYR A 15 -3.58 -18.82 -11.69
C TYR A 15 -2.62 -18.22 -10.65
N ALA A 16 -2.14 -16.99 -10.87
CA ALA A 16 -1.31 -16.27 -9.90
C ALA A 16 -2.07 -16.04 -8.58
N GLN A 17 -3.34 -15.63 -8.67
CA GLN A 17 -4.21 -15.44 -7.51
C GLN A 17 -4.42 -16.74 -6.73
N PHE A 18 -4.65 -17.86 -7.43
CA PHE A 18 -4.74 -19.18 -6.80
C PHE A 18 -3.43 -19.57 -6.09
N LEU A 19 -2.27 -19.32 -6.72
CA LEU A 19 -0.98 -19.61 -6.12
C LEU A 19 -0.76 -18.78 -4.85
N TYR A 20 -1.11 -17.50 -4.88
CA TYR A 20 -0.99 -16.58 -3.76
C TYR A 20 -1.95 -16.91 -2.61
N GLN A 21 -3.25 -17.04 -2.88
CA GLN A 21 -4.27 -17.20 -1.82
C GLN A 21 -4.41 -18.63 -1.30
N VAL A 22 -4.26 -19.64 -2.18
CA VAL A 22 -4.57 -21.03 -1.83
C VAL A 22 -3.29 -21.82 -1.54
N LYS A 23 -2.24 -21.65 -2.35
CA LYS A 23 -1.00 -22.40 -2.18
C LYS A 23 0.05 -21.69 -1.32
N GLY A 24 -0.06 -20.38 -1.13
CA GLY A 24 0.98 -19.58 -0.49
C GLY A 24 2.32 -19.60 -1.25
N ASP A 25 2.29 -19.91 -2.55
CA ASP A 25 3.50 -19.97 -3.38
C ASP A 25 3.74 -18.60 -4.01
N TYR A 26 4.26 -17.68 -3.20
CA TYR A 26 4.44 -16.28 -3.56
C TYR A 26 5.41 -16.08 -4.71
N ARG A 27 6.48 -16.89 -4.78
CA ARG A 27 7.47 -16.79 -5.85
C ARG A 27 6.86 -17.09 -7.21
N ARG A 28 6.08 -18.18 -7.32
CA ARG A 28 5.41 -18.49 -8.57
C ARG A 28 4.29 -17.49 -8.86
N ALA A 29 3.54 -17.05 -7.84
CA ALA A 29 2.53 -16.01 -8.02
C ALA A 29 3.13 -14.73 -8.64
N ASP A 30 4.30 -14.29 -8.15
CA ASP A 30 5.04 -13.14 -8.68
C ASP A 30 5.40 -13.32 -10.16
N GLU A 31 5.92 -14.49 -10.55
CA GLU A 31 6.23 -14.83 -11.95
C GLU A 31 4.98 -14.78 -12.85
N TYR A 32 3.84 -15.33 -12.41
CA TYR A 32 2.62 -15.35 -13.21
C TYR A 32 1.93 -13.98 -13.28
N TYR A 33 1.92 -13.20 -12.20
CA TYR A 33 1.43 -11.82 -12.25
C TYR A 33 2.28 -10.96 -13.18
N SER A 34 3.62 -11.09 -13.11
CA SER A 34 4.52 -10.37 -14.03
C SER A 34 4.23 -10.70 -15.49
N ARG A 35 3.97 -11.97 -15.81
CA ARG A 35 3.57 -12.40 -17.17
C ARG A 35 2.19 -11.89 -17.57
N ALA A 36 1.24 -11.87 -16.64
CA ALA A 36 -0.10 -11.32 -16.89
C ALA A 36 0.00 -9.82 -17.22
N ILE A 37 0.82 -9.07 -16.49
CA ILE A 37 1.02 -7.62 -16.73
C ILE A 37 1.67 -7.36 -18.09
N LEU A 38 2.56 -8.24 -18.55
CA LEU A 38 3.12 -8.15 -19.90
C LEU A 38 2.08 -8.44 -21.00
N ALA A 39 1.07 -9.27 -20.70
CA ALA A 39 -0.01 -9.57 -21.62
C ALA A 39 -1.07 -8.46 -21.66
N ASP A 40 -1.40 -7.88 -20.51
CA ASP A 40 -2.34 -6.76 -20.38
C ASP A 40 -1.80 -5.71 -19.38
N PRO A 41 -1.03 -4.72 -19.85
CA PRO A 41 -0.37 -3.74 -18.98
C PRO A 41 -1.32 -2.67 -18.43
N ASP A 42 -2.53 -2.56 -18.99
CA ASP A 42 -3.54 -1.56 -18.66
C ASP A 42 -4.74 -2.16 -17.89
N ASP A 43 -4.68 -3.44 -17.49
CA ASP A 43 -5.65 -4.02 -16.57
C ASP A 43 -5.41 -3.49 -15.14
N GLY A 44 -6.22 -2.51 -14.74
CA GLY A 44 -6.14 -1.90 -13.42
C GLY A 44 -6.42 -2.88 -12.28
N GLU A 45 -7.26 -3.89 -12.48
CA GLU A 45 -7.56 -4.88 -11.45
C GLU A 45 -6.35 -5.79 -11.23
N LEU A 46 -5.75 -6.29 -12.32
CA LEU A 46 -4.50 -7.06 -12.29
C LEU A 46 -3.36 -6.29 -11.59
N LEU A 47 -3.16 -5.03 -11.96
CA LEU A 47 -2.14 -4.18 -11.34
C LEU A 47 -2.37 -4.01 -9.83
N SER A 48 -3.62 -3.85 -9.41
CA SER A 48 -3.98 -3.72 -7.98
C SER A 48 -3.79 -5.03 -7.21
N GLU A 49 -4.12 -6.18 -7.80
CA GLU A 49 -3.90 -7.51 -7.20
C GLU A 49 -2.41 -7.79 -7.02
N TYR A 50 -1.59 -7.41 -8.01
CA TYR A 50 -0.15 -7.56 -7.93
C TYR A 50 0.49 -6.60 -6.92
N ALA A 51 0.06 -5.33 -6.89
CA ALA A 51 0.51 -4.36 -5.91
C ALA A 51 0.30 -4.85 -4.47
N LYS A 52 -0.87 -5.45 -4.21
CA LYS A 52 -1.21 -6.05 -2.92
C LYS A 52 -0.26 -7.19 -2.56
N LEU A 53 0.06 -8.08 -3.50
CA LEU A 53 1.05 -9.15 -3.27
C LEU A 53 2.42 -8.57 -2.93
N VAL A 54 2.86 -7.55 -3.66
CA VAL A 54 4.15 -6.88 -3.41
C VAL A 54 4.19 -6.29 -2.00
N TRP A 55 3.12 -5.61 -1.59
CA TRP A 55 3.02 -5.04 -0.25
C TRP A 55 3.03 -6.12 0.83
N GLU A 56 2.21 -7.16 0.71
CA GLU A 56 2.06 -8.19 1.75
C GLU A 56 3.27 -9.11 1.89
N VAL A 57 3.91 -9.46 0.77
CA VAL A 57 5.00 -10.45 0.76
C VAL A 57 6.36 -9.77 0.89
N HIS A 58 6.57 -8.67 0.17
CA HIS A 58 7.87 -8.03 0.07
C HIS A 58 8.01 -6.79 0.95
N ARG A 59 6.90 -6.20 1.41
CA ARG A 59 6.90 -4.91 2.15
C ARG A 59 7.69 -3.82 1.43
N ASP A 60 7.66 -3.87 0.09
CA ASP A 60 8.31 -2.90 -0.79
C ASP A 60 7.29 -1.82 -1.14
N GLU A 61 7.28 -0.76 -0.33
CA GLU A 61 6.33 0.35 -0.43
C GLU A 61 6.43 1.08 -1.77
N ASP A 62 7.65 1.44 -2.19
CA ASP A 62 7.91 2.15 -3.44
C ASP A 62 7.32 1.39 -4.64
N ARG A 63 7.58 0.08 -4.68
CA ARG A 63 7.12 -0.78 -5.77
C ARG A 63 5.61 -1.00 -5.70
N ALA A 64 5.04 -1.23 -4.52
CA ALA A 64 3.60 -1.38 -4.34
C ALA A 64 2.84 -0.11 -4.73
N SER A 65 3.30 1.05 -4.24
CA SER A 65 2.74 2.37 -4.55
C SER A 65 2.72 2.63 -6.05
N SER A 66 3.83 2.36 -6.75
CA SER A 66 3.90 2.50 -8.21
C SER A 66 2.83 1.68 -8.95
N TYR A 67 2.59 0.43 -8.53
CA TYR A 67 1.57 -0.41 -9.14
C TYR A 67 0.14 0.04 -8.80
N PHE A 68 -0.12 0.47 -7.57
CA PHE A 68 -1.43 1.01 -7.19
C PHE A 68 -1.77 2.31 -7.93
N GLU A 69 -0.81 3.21 -8.09
CA GLU A 69 -1.01 4.42 -8.89
C GLU A 69 -1.35 4.11 -10.34
N ARG A 70 -0.61 3.17 -10.95
CA ARG A 70 -0.87 2.72 -12.31
C ARG A 70 -2.26 2.08 -12.42
N ALA A 71 -2.63 1.27 -11.44
CA ALA A 71 -3.96 0.66 -11.37
C ALA A 71 -5.07 1.73 -11.33
N ALA A 72 -4.93 2.73 -10.46
CA ALA A 72 -5.90 3.82 -10.35
C ALA A 72 -5.98 4.68 -11.62
N LYS A 73 -4.85 4.91 -12.31
CA LYS A 73 -4.80 5.61 -13.60
C LYS A 73 -5.48 4.81 -14.72
N ALA A 74 -5.27 3.50 -14.74
CA ALA A 74 -5.85 2.60 -15.73
C ALA A 74 -7.37 2.38 -15.53
N SER A 75 -7.82 2.38 -14.27
CA SER A 75 -9.22 2.12 -13.91
C SER A 75 -9.76 3.13 -12.88
N PRO A 76 -9.89 4.42 -13.25
CA PRO A 76 -10.23 5.50 -12.32
C PRO A 76 -11.67 5.45 -11.78
N GLN A 77 -12.53 4.60 -12.37
CA GLN A 77 -13.92 4.40 -11.96
C GLN A 77 -14.14 3.04 -11.28
N ASN A 78 -13.10 2.21 -11.15
CA ASN A 78 -13.21 0.91 -10.52
C ASN A 78 -13.07 1.07 -8.99
N SER A 79 -14.19 0.93 -8.28
CA SER A 79 -14.24 1.07 -6.83
C SER A 79 -13.34 0.06 -6.10
N HIS A 80 -13.15 -1.14 -6.64
CA HIS A 80 -12.28 -2.15 -6.02
C HIS A 80 -10.82 -1.73 -6.07
N VAL A 81 -10.36 -1.23 -7.22
CA VAL A 81 -8.99 -0.74 -7.41
C VAL A 81 -8.71 0.46 -6.50
N LEU A 82 -9.64 1.42 -6.46
CA LEU A 82 -9.51 2.60 -5.61
C LEU A 82 -9.52 2.24 -4.11
N ALA A 83 -10.38 1.31 -3.70
CA ALA A 83 -10.43 0.85 -2.32
C ALA A 83 -9.14 0.11 -1.91
N ALA A 84 -8.57 -0.72 -2.79
CA ALA A 84 -7.32 -1.41 -2.52
C ALA A 84 -6.14 -0.42 -2.39
N HIS A 85 -6.09 0.60 -3.24
CA HIS A 85 -5.09 1.66 -3.13
C HIS A 85 -5.25 2.47 -1.84
N ALA A 86 -6.49 2.86 -1.48
CA ALA A 86 -6.74 3.59 -0.24
C ALA A 86 -6.36 2.77 1.00
N ALA A 87 -6.65 1.46 1.00
CA ALA A 87 -6.25 0.56 2.09
C ALA A 87 -4.73 0.50 2.24
N PHE A 88 -4.00 0.41 1.13
CA PHE A 88 -2.53 0.47 1.14
C PHE A 88 -2.01 1.78 1.75
N LEU A 89 -2.56 2.93 1.34
CA LEU A 89 -2.13 4.24 1.88
C LEU A 89 -2.37 4.37 3.39
N TRP A 90 -3.48 3.82 3.90
CA TRP A 90 -3.71 3.80 5.35
C TRP A 90 -2.70 2.92 6.09
N ASP A 91 -2.38 1.76 5.54
CA ASP A 91 -1.39 0.86 6.15
C ASP A 91 0.02 1.48 6.20
N THR A 92 0.37 2.35 5.24
CA THR A 92 1.70 3.00 5.17
C THR A 92 1.78 4.29 5.98
N ASP A 93 0.70 5.09 6.02
CA ASP A 93 0.65 6.35 6.80
C ASP A 93 0.81 6.11 8.31
N ASP A 94 0.27 4.99 8.81
CA ASP A 94 0.41 4.56 10.21
C ASP A 94 1.88 4.21 10.59
N GLU A 95 2.73 3.84 9.62
CA GLU A 95 4.15 3.53 9.87
C GLU A 95 5.02 4.80 9.89
N GLU A 96 4.65 5.87 9.19
CA GLU A 96 5.42 7.12 9.09
C GLU A 96 5.17 8.08 10.28
N GLY A 97 3.99 7.98 10.92
CA GLY A 97 3.58 8.83 12.06
C GLY A 97 4.40 8.69 13.36
N GLY A 98 5.33 7.72 13.44
CA GLY A 98 6.19 7.52 14.60
C GLY A 98 7.33 8.54 14.73
N ALA A 99 7.74 9.20 13.65
CA ALA A 99 8.86 10.15 13.65
C ALA A 99 8.43 11.59 13.98
N ASP A 100 7.23 12.00 13.56
CA ASP A 100 6.75 13.39 13.72
C ASP A 100 6.08 13.67 15.08
N ALA A 101 5.64 12.64 15.80
CA ALA A 101 5.08 12.79 17.14
C ALA A 101 6.10 13.31 18.18
N LEU A 102 7.41 13.13 17.94
CA LEU A 102 8.47 13.64 18.80
C LEU A 102 8.80 15.14 18.55
N SER A 103 8.36 15.71 17.42
CA SER A 103 8.53 17.13 17.11
C SER A 103 7.59 18.02 17.95
N TYR A 104 6.36 17.57 18.17
CA TYR A 104 5.37 18.33 18.94
C TYR A 104 5.63 18.36 20.46
N ALA A 105 6.31 17.34 21.01
CA ALA A 105 6.63 17.29 22.44
C ALA A 105 7.76 18.25 22.86
N ALA A 106 8.56 18.75 21.90
CA ALA A 106 9.68 19.65 22.19
C ALA A 106 9.26 21.12 22.46
N PHE A 107 8.03 21.51 22.11
CA PHE A 107 7.52 22.88 22.32
C PHE A 107 6.76 23.10 23.63
N ALA A 108 6.45 22.03 24.38
CA ALA A 108 5.81 22.14 25.68
C ALA A 108 6.87 22.37 26.77
N GLN A 109 7.43 23.58 26.85
CA GLN A 109 8.22 23.97 28.02
C GLN A 109 7.35 23.91 29.29
N PRO A 110 7.86 23.34 30.40
CA PRO A 110 7.19 23.45 31.69
C PRO A 110 7.31 24.90 32.16
N ALA A 111 6.18 25.58 32.31
CA ALA A 111 6.15 26.90 32.94
C ALA A 111 6.64 26.77 34.39
N HIS A 112 7.92 27.07 34.61
CA HIS A 112 8.52 27.19 35.92
C HIS A 112 7.82 28.30 36.71
N SER A 113 7.42 27.90 37.92
CA SER A 113 7.03 28.70 39.07
C SER A 113 7.91 29.94 39.30
N SER A 114 7.29 31.10 39.51
CA SER A 114 7.40 31.94 40.71
C SER A 114 6.95 33.37 40.38
N LEU A 115 6.24 34.01 41.31
CA LEU A 115 6.37 35.43 41.70
C LEU A 115 5.36 35.61 42.86
N ALA A 116 5.82 35.46 44.09
CA ALA A 116 6.41 36.53 44.90
C ALA A 116 5.33 37.24 45.75
N SER A 117 5.40 36.94 47.04
CA SER A 117 4.66 37.54 48.15
C SER A 117 4.76 39.07 48.14
N ALA A 118 3.63 39.76 48.30
CA ALA A 118 3.60 41.18 48.63
C ALA A 118 3.05 41.36 50.05
N THR A 119 3.95 41.75 50.96
CA THR A 119 3.63 42.25 52.30
C THR A 119 3.66 43.78 52.32
N ALA A 120 2.87 44.35 53.23
CA ALA A 120 3.05 45.63 53.94
C ALA A 120 2.26 46.90 53.50
N THR A 121 1.35 47.30 54.40
CA THR A 121 1.25 48.62 55.07
C THR A 121 0.71 49.84 54.32
N THR A 122 -0.47 50.33 54.75
CA THR A 122 -0.66 51.62 55.46
C THR A 122 -2.03 51.61 56.15
#